data_AF-A0A8I0DP03-F1
#
_entry.id   AF-A0A8I0DP03-F1
#
_cell.length_a   1.000
_cell.length_b   1.000
_cell.length_c   1.000
_cell.angle_alpha   90.00
_cell.angle_beta   90.00
_cell.angle_gamma   90.00
#
_symmetry.space_group_name_H-M   'P 1'
#
loop_
_entity.id
_entity.type
_entity.pdbx_description
1 polymer ?
#
loop_
_entity_poly.entity_id
_entity_poly.type
_entity_poly.pdbx_seq_one_letter_code
_entity_poly.pdbx_strand_id
1 'polypeptide(L)'
;MGDVSIIARRLADGHVQYGWSGNGGYFSMVGIRLLLWYQEPENVEYLFSLGQTSLIGKIGSEKGGSNWYETHCPTGEPFWLDNTERMIFSRIMFIDYGYFYDLDHKWYYTIPGPFRIKIPLELIENNLDERDYEFKYECEVEARIARFILNDYKKTDPIFEEFIHTKGYTSEVILANISENDTPSLYNLYCKYRDIYDYFDDWILVKSNANHTEISEIVVKKKMDVHIETCKW
;
A
#
# COMPACT_ATOMS: atom_id res chain seq x y z
N MET A 1 -10.03 -15.61 0.31
CA MET A 1 -9.07 -14.57 -0.06
C MET A 1 -9.54 -14.05 -1.39
N GLY A 2 -9.85 -12.75 -1.48
CA GLY A 2 -10.03 -12.15 -2.79
C GLY A 2 -8.67 -12.06 -3.48
N ASP A 3 -8.69 -11.85 -4.79
CA ASP A 3 -7.50 -11.72 -5.62
C ASP A 3 -7.52 -10.42 -6.43
N VAL A 4 -8.38 -9.46 -6.06
CA VAL A 4 -8.65 -8.26 -6.86
C VAL A 4 -7.54 -7.24 -6.65
N SER A 5 -6.93 -6.81 -7.75
CA SER A 5 -5.88 -5.80 -7.73
C SER A 5 -6.32 -4.46 -8.31
N ILE A 6 -5.79 -3.40 -7.72
CA ILE A 6 -5.87 -2.04 -8.24
C ILE A 6 -4.48 -1.51 -8.59
N ILE A 7 -4.40 -0.76 -9.68
CA ILE A 7 -3.22 0.03 -10.03
C ILE A 7 -3.59 1.51 -10.08
N ALA A 8 -2.68 2.35 -9.62
CA ALA A 8 -2.83 3.79 -9.58
C ALA A 8 -1.52 4.49 -9.91
N ARG A 9 -1.61 5.72 -10.41
CA ARG A 9 -0.48 6.65 -10.52
C ARG A 9 -0.89 8.05 -10.12
N ARG A 10 0.06 8.80 -9.56
CA ARG A 10 -0.09 10.25 -9.37
C ARG A 10 0.41 11.00 -10.59
N LEU A 11 -0.39 11.94 -11.05
CA LEU A 11 -0.06 12.87 -12.13
C LEU A 11 0.60 14.13 -11.57
N ALA A 12 1.39 14.80 -12.40
CA ALA A 12 2.14 16.00 -12.01
C ALA A 12 1.25 17.17 -11.53
N ASP A 13 -0.01 17.20 -11.96
CA ASP A 13 -1.00 18.19 -11.52
C ASP A 13 -1.70 17.84 -10.20
N GLY A 14 -1.33 16.71 -9.59
CA GLY A 14 -1.81 16.22 -8.30
C GLY A 14 -2.96 15.23 -8.39
N HIS A 15 -3.59 15.04 -9.55
CA HIS A 15 -4.64 14.04 -9.72
C HIS A 15 -4.08 12.62 -9.60
N VAL A 16 -4.95 11.68 -9.28
CA VAL A 16 -4.65 10.24 -9.21
C VAL A 16 -5.46 9.53 -10.28
N GLN A 17 -4.77 8.86 -11.19
CA GLN A 17 -5.36 7.99 -12.20
C GLN A 17 -5.31 6.55 -11.70
N TYR A 18 -6.42 5.81 -11.70
CA TYR A 18 -6.50 4.48 -11.09
C TYR A 18 -7.55 3.57 -11.73
N GLY A 19 -7.42 2.27 -11.54
CA GLY A 19 -8.35 1.29 -12.07
C GLY A 19 -7.94 -0.15 -11.83
N TRP A 20 -8.78 -1.08 -12.29
CA TRP A 20 -8.54 -2.51 -12.11
C TRP A 20 -7.30 -2.97 -12.89
N SER A 21 -6.47 -3.78 -12.22
CA SER A 21 -5.26 -4.40 -12.80
C SER A 21 -5.33 -5.93 -12.86
N GLY A 22 -6.53 -6.48 -12.76
CA GLY A 22 -6.77 -7.91 -12.88
C GLY A 22 -7.04 -8.61 -11.55
N ASN A 23 -7.33 -9.90 -11.68
CA ASN A 23 -7.38 -10.84 -10.58
C ASN A 23 -6.04 -11.58 -10.48
N GLY A 24 -5.65 -11.99 -9.28
CA GLY A 24 -4.31 -12.50 -9.00
C GLY A 24 -3.30 -11.39 -8.74
N GLY A 25 -3.68 -10.41 -7.92
CA GLY A 25 -2.88 -9.22 -7.58
C GLY A 25 -1.56 -9.43 -6.85
N TYR A 26 -1.17 -10.69 -6.61
CA TYR A 26 0.06 -11.07 -5.92
C TYR A 26 1.29 -10.36 -6.50
N PHE A 27 2.31 -10.17 -5.67
CA PHE A 27 3.59 -9.62 -6.11
C PHE A 27 4.14 -10.41 -7.32
N SER A 28 4.11 -11.75 -7.25
CA SER A 28 4.61 -12.65 -8.30
C SER A 28 3.90 -12.51 -9.65
N MET A 29 2.75 -11.83 -9.70
CA MET A 29 1.98 -11.61 -10.91
C MET A 29 1.97 -10.15 -11.35
N VAL A 30 1.71 -9.21 -10.45
CA VAL A 30 1.63 -7.78 -10.80
C VAL A 30 2.93 -7.06 -10.44
N GLY A 31 3.36 -7.15 -9.18
CA GLY A 31 4.54 -6.45 -8.67
C GLY A 31 5.80 -6.68 -9.49
N ILE A 32 6.16 -7.95 -9.73
CA ILE A 32 7.34 -8.31 -10.51
C ILE A 32 7.30 -7.74 -11.93
N ARG A 33 6.12 -7.63 -12.54
CA ARG A 33 5.98 -7.11 -13.92
C ARG A 33 6.16 -5.60 -13.97
N LEU A 34 5.69 -4.91 -12.94
CA LEU A 34 5.92 -3.48 -12.79
C LEU A 34 7.41 -3.19 -12.66
N LEU A 35 8.11 -3.96 -11.82
CA LEU A 35 9.57 -3.85 -11.68
C LEU A 35 10.33 -4.29 -12.93
N LEU A 36 9.85 -5.28 -13.68
CA LEU A 36 10.55 -5.74 -14.90
C LEU A 36 10.38 -4.78 -16.09
N TRP A 37 9.20 -4.18 -16.26
CA TRP A 37 8.86 -3.49 -17.52
C TRP A 37 8.46 -2.03 -17.35
N TYR A 38 8.06 -1.58 -16.16
CA TYR A 38 7.36 -0.30 -15.98
C TYR A 38 8.02 0.61 -14.95
N GLN A 39 9.35 0.64 -14.85
CA GLN A 39 10.05 1.53 -13.91
C GLN A 39 10.16 2.97 -14.42
N GLU A 40 10.51 3.13 -15.71
CA GLU A 40 10.70 4.45 -16.32
C GLU A 40 9.38 5.18 -16.58
N PRO A 41 9.32 6.52 -16.42
CA PRO A 41 8.10 7.30 -16.59
C PRO A 41 7.40 7.09 -17.95
N GLU A 42 8.15 6.93 -19.04
CA GLU A 42 7.60 6.70 -20.38
C GLU A 42 6.91 5.34 -20.48
N ASN A 43 7.45 4.33 -19.78
CA ASN A 43 6.86 3.00 -19.75
C ASN A 43 5.59 3.00 -18.89
N VAL A 44 5.58 3.76 -17.78
CA VAL A 44 4.36 3.96 -16.99
C VAL A 44 3.30 4.71 -17.81
N GLU A 45 3.68 5.75 -18.56
CA GLU A 45 2.76 6.41 -19.47
C GLU A 45 2.18 5.44 -20.50
N TYR A 46 3.02 4.59 -21.09
CA TYR A 46 2.58 3.54 -21.98
C TYR A 46 1.54 2.63 -21.30
N LEU A 47 1.83 2.11 -20.12
CA LEU A 47 0.93 1.25 -19.34
C LEU A 47 -0.44 1.91 -19.14
N PHE A 48 -0.44 3.17 -18.70
CA PHE A 48 -1.68 3.88 -18.42
C PHE A 48 -2.43 4.32 -19.69
N SER A 49 -1.75 4.43 -20.83
CA SER A 49 -2.38 4.71 -22.12
C SER A 49 -3.20 3.53 -22.66
N LEU A 50 -2.92 2.30 -22.20
CA LEU A 50 -3.66 1.09 -22.59
C LEU A 50 -5.05 1.00 -21.95
N GLY A 51 -5.34 1.82 -20.92
CA GLY A 51 -6.53 1.68 -20.10
C GLY A 51 -6.40 0.56 -19.06
N GLN A 52 -7.51 0.23 -18.41
CA GLN A 52 -7.57 -0.82 -17.40
C GLN A 52 -7.21 -2.18 -18.01
N THR A 53 -6.65 -3.06 -17.21
CA THR A 53 -6.11 -4.33 -17.70
C THR A 53 -6.46 -5.48 -16.79
N SER A 54 -6.74 -6.64 -17.39
CA SER A 54 -6.95 -7.89 -16.67
C SER A 54 -5.64 -8.66 -16.45
N LEU A 55 -4.59 -8.30 -17.20
CA LEU A 55 -3.24 -8.84 -17.05
C LEU A 55 -2.22 -7.85 -17.61
N ILE A 56 -1.33 -7.35 -16.75
CA ILE A 56 -0.22 -6.49 -17.17
C ILE A 56 0.79 -7.35 -17.92
N GLY A 57 0.98 -7.12 -19.21
CA GLY A 57 2.02 -7.78 -20.04
C GLY A 57 3.20 -6.85 -20.34
N LYS A 58 4.15 -7.34 -21.14
CA LYS A 58 5.30 -6.58 -21.62
C LYS A 58 4.87 -5.44 -22.53
N ILE A 59 5.67 -4.38 -22.60
CA ILE A 59 5.48 -3.28 -23.56
C ILE A 59 5.37 -3.83 -24.99
N GLY A 60 4.34 -3.41 -25.71
CA GLY A 60 4.05 -3.81 -27.10
C GLY A 60 3.40 -5.19 -27.28
N SER A 61 3.04 -5.89 -26.19
CA SER A 61 2.46 -7.24 -26.28
C SER A 61 0.92 -7.28 -26.34
N GLU A 62 0.24 -6.13 -26.30
CA GLU A 62 -1.23 -6.02 -26.29
C GLU A 62 -1.91 -6.55 -27.56
N LYS A 63 -1.16 -6.73 -28.65
CA LYS A 63 -1.64 -7.33 -29.91
C LYS A 63 -1.34 -8.82 -30.04
N GLY A 64 -0.83 -9.45 -28.97
CA GLY A 64 -0.38 -10.84 -28.99
C GLY A 64 0.98 -11.04 -29.66
N GLY A 65 1.30 -12.29 -29.98
CA GLY A 65 2.60 -12.68 -30.57
C GLY A 65 3.75 -12.85 -29.57
N SER A 66 3.50 -12.52 -28.30
CA SER A 66 4.35 -12.90 -27.16
C SER A 66 3.88 -14.21 -26.55
N ASN A 67 4.66 -14.79 -25.63
CA ASN A 67 4.13 -15.87 -24.79
C ASN A 67 2.88 -15.39 -24.04
N TRP A 68 1.96 -16.30 -23.78
CA TRP A 68 0.69 -15.95 -23.14
C TRP A 68 0.91 -15.28 -21.76
N TYR A 69 1.93 -15.72 -21.02
CA TYR A 69 2.33 -15.10 -19.76
C TYR A 69 2.84 -13.67 -19.91
N GLU A 70 3.38 -13.27 -21.06
CA GLU A 70 3.94 -11.93 -21.30
C GLU A 70 2.96 -11.02 -22.07
N THR A 71 1.84 -11.57 -22.50
CA THR A 71 0.82 -10.88 -23.31
C THR A 71 -0.03 -9.98 -22.42
N HIS A 72 -0.13 -8.70 -22.79
CA HIS A 72 -0.96 -7.73 -22.10
C HIS A 72 -2.43 -7.96 -22.46
N CYS A 73 -3.34 -7.84 -21.48
CA CYS A 73 -4.77 -8.06 -21.70
C CYS A 73 -5.61 -6.84 -21.28
N PRO A 74 -5.64 -5.76 -22.10
CA PRO A 74 -6.46 -4.59 -21.83
C PRO A 74 -7.95 -4.94 -21.82
N THR A 75 -8.71 -4.27 -20.96
CA THR A 75 -10.17 -4.45 -20.91
C THR A 75 -10.90 -3.59 -21.95
N GLY A 76 -10.24 -2.53 -22.43
CA GLY A 76 -10.84 -1.50 -23.27
C GLY A 76 -11.47 -0.35 -22.49
N GLU A 77 -11.53 -0.45 -21.16
CA GLU A 77 -12.07 0.60 -20.29
C GLU A 77 -10.98 1.62 -19.92
N PRO A 78 -11.29 2.93 -19.88
CA PRO A 78 -10.34 3.93 -19.43
C PRO A 78 -10.11 3.82 -17.92
N PHE A 79 -8.95 4.29 -17.46
CA PHE A 79 -8.72 4.52 -16.03
C PHE A 79 -9.64 5.64 -15.51
N TRP A 80 -10.00 5.54 -14.23
CA TRP A 80 -10.68 6.62 -13.52
C TRP A 80 -9.69 7.68 -13.06
N LEU A 81 -10.22 8.86 -12.73
CA LEU A 81 -9.44 10.00 -12.28
C LEU A 81 -10.09 10.59 -11.02
N ASP A 82 -9.29 10.93 -10.02
CA ASP A 82 -9.73 11.63 -8.81
C ASP A 82 -8.61 12.55 -8.29
N ASN A 83 -8.87 13.27 -7.20
CA ASN A 83 -8.01 14.33 -6.67
C ASN A 83 -7.15 13.87 -5.48
N THR A 84 -7.26 12.61 -5.05
CA THR A 84 -6.60 12.08 -3.86
C THR A 84 -6.37 10.57 -3.95
N GLU A 85 -5.28 10.08 -3.35
CA GLU A 85 -5.01 8.64 -3.28
C GLU A 85 -6.05 7.88 -2.45
N ARG A 86 -6.77 8.54 -1.53
CA ARG A 86 -7.88 7.92 -0.78
C ARG A 86 -8.96 7.36 -1.69
N MET A 87 -9.13 7.92 -2.89
CA MET A 87 -10.21 7.55 -3.80
C MET A 87 -9.91 6.32 -4.66
N ILE A 88 -8.69 5.78 -4.61
CA ILE A 88 -8.38 4.58 -5.40
C ILE A 88 -9.28 3.40 -5.00
N PHE A 89 -9.67 3.29 -3.74
CA PHE A 89 -10.54 2.22 -3.24
C PHE A 89 -12.05 2.49 -3.37
N SER A 90 -12.47 3.57 -4.05
CA SER A 90 -13.86 4.03 -4.04
C SER A 90 -14.80 3.30 -5.01
N ARG A 91 -14.26 2.66 -6.05
CA ARG A 91 -15.05 2.11 -7.17
C ARG A 91 -15.07 0.59 -7.24
N ILE A 92 -14.06 -0.07 -6.67
CA ILE A 92 -13.94 -1.53 -6.66
C ILE A 92 -14.07 -1.99 -5.21
N MET A 93 -15.04 -2.88 -4.97
CA MET A 93 -15.21 -3.50 -3.66
C MET A 93 -14.19 -4.62 -3.48
N PHE A 94 -13.75 -4.82 -2.23
CA PHE A 94 -12.87 -5.94 -1.85
C PHE A 94 -11.56 -5.97 -2.65
N ILE A 95 -10.92 -4.82 -2.81
CA ILE A 95 -9.54 -4.77 -3.31
C ILE A 95 -8.64 -5.44 -2.25
N ASP A 96 -7.82 -6.39 -2.68
CA ASP A 96 -6.89 -7.12 -1.84
C ASP A 96 -5.43 -6.65 -2.06
N TYR A 97 -5.12 -6.10 -3.23
CA TYR A 97 -3.76 -5.68 -3.61
C TYR A 97 -3.79 -4.30 -4.28
N GLY A 98 -2.89 -3.40 -3.88
CA GLY A 98 -2.73 -2.10 -4.52
C GLY A 98 -1.32 -1.85 -5.02
N TYR A 99 -1.20 -1.23 -6.20
CA TYR A 99 0.06 -0.79 -6.77
C TYR A 99 -0.04 0.69 -7.13
N PHE A 100 0.86 1.51 -6.61
CA PHE A 100 0.79 2.96 -6.73
C PHE A 100 2.12 3.52 -7.23
N TYR A 101 2.11 4.18 -8.39
CA TYR A 101 3.27 4.92 -8.90
C TYR A 101 3.18 6.39 -8.48
N ASP A 102 4.17 6.91 -7.78
CA ASP A 102 4.12 8.29 -7.27
C ASP A 102 5.08 9.25 -8.00
N LEU A 103 5.07 10.52 -7.59
CA LEU A 103 5.83 11.62 -8.19
C LEU A 103 7.34 11.49 -8.05
N ASP A 104 7.80 10.59 -7.18
CA ASP A 104 9.21 10.22 -7.05
C ASP A 104 9.65 9.18 -8.10
N HIS A 105 8.75 8.82 -9.02
CA HIS A 105 8.95 7.85 -10.08
C HIS A 105 9.21 6.43 -9.57
N LYS A 106 8.60 6.07 -8.44
CA LYS A 106 8.71 4.74 -7.83
C LYS A 106 7.36 4.07 -7.67
N TRP A 107 7.41 2.73 -7.71
CA TRP A 107 6.27 1.90 -7.40
C TRP A 107 6.19 1.61 -5.90
N TYR A 108 4.96 1.63 -5.41
CA TYR A 108 4.61 1.25 -4.06
C TYR A 108 3.58 0.15 -4.07
N TYR A 109 3.81 -0.88 -3.28
CA TYR A 109 2.77 -1.81 -2.86
C TYR A 109 1.89 -1.15 -1.80
N THR A 110 0.58 -1.26 -1.93
CA THR A 110 -0.39 -0.68 -1.00
C THR A 110 -1.24 -1.80 -0.40
N ILE A 111 -1.04 -2.08 0.89
CA ILE A 111 -1.89 -3.00 1.63
C ILE A 111 -3.25 -2.31 1.84
N PRO A 112 -4.35 -2.87 1.34
CA PRO A 112 -5.68 -2.42 1.69
C PRO A 112 -6.04 -2.95 3.08
N GLY A 113 -6.54 -2.07 3.94
CA GLY A 113 -6.92 -2.45 5.30
C GLY A 113 -7.61 -1.29 5.99
N PRO A 114 -7.85 -1.41 7.31
CA PRO A 114 -8.24 -0.26 8.12
C PRO A 114 -7.28 0.90 7.87
N PHE A 115 -5.99 0.67 8.09
CA PHE A 115 -4.94 1.52 7.54
C PHE A 115 -4.61 1.09 6.11
N ARG A 116 -4.42 2.06 5.22
CA ARG A 116 -3.78 1.87 3.92
C ARG A 116 -2.28 2.06 4.09
N ILE A 117 -1.51 1.01 3.84
CA ILE A 117 -0.07 1.02 4.10
C ILE A 117 0.66 1.02 2.77
N LYS A 118 1.40 2.09 2.50
CA LYS A 118 2.16 2.29 1.28
C LYS A 118 3.63 1.93 1.51
N ILE A 119 4.13 0.94 0.78
CA ILE A 119 5.43 0.29 0.98
C ILE A 119 6.18 0.30 -0.36
N PRO A 120 7.47 0.70 -0.42
CA PRO A 120 8.25 0.62 -1.65
C PRO A 120 8.20 -0.80 -2.23
N LEU A 121 7.92 -0.93 -3.52
CA LEU A 121 7.68 -2.23 -4.13
C LEU A 121 8.94 -3.12 -4.12
N GLU A 122 10.12 -2.52 -4.26
CA GLU A 122 11.42 -3.18 -4.15
C GLU A 122 11.68 -3.71 -2.72
N LEU A 123 11.10 -3.07 -1.70
CA LEU A 123 11.18 -3.58 -0.33
C LEU A 123 10.38 -4.87 -0.16
N ILE A 124 9.23 -4.98 -0.83
CA ILE A 124 8.47 -6.23 -0.90
C ILE A 124 9.26 -7.31 -1.63
N GLU A 125 9.82 -6.98 -2.80
CA GLU A 125 10.63 -7.91 -3.62
C GLU A 125 11.78 -8.54 -2.81
N ASN A 126 12.51 -7.72 -2.05
CA ASN A 126 13.67 -8.19 -1.28
C ASN A 126 13.30 -9.00 -0.02
N ASN A 127 12.02 -9.10 0.34
CA ASN A 127 11.55 -9.75 1.56
C ASN A 127 10.45 -10.81 1.30
N LEU A 128 10.37 -11.33 0.07
CA LEU A 128 9.50 -12.47 -0.22
C LEU A 128 9.91 -13.72 0.57
N ASP A 129 8.93 -14.59 0.83
CA ASP A 129 9.19 -15.88 1.47
C ASP A 129 9.83 -16.89 0.50
N GLU A 130 10.13 -18.10 0.99
CA GLU A 130 10.74 -19.16 0.17
C GLU A 130 9.87 -19.67 -1.01
N ARG A 131 8.63 -19.18 -1.13
CA ARG A 131 7.69 -19.47 -2.22
C ARG A 131 7.37 -18.24 -3.06
N ASP A 132 8.16 -17.17 -2.92
CA ASP A 132 8.00 -15.89 -3.61
C ASP A 132 6.69 -15.15 -3.27
N TYR A 133 6.15 -15.35 -2.06
CA TYR A 133 4.99 -14.61 -1.55
C TYR A 133 5.35 -13.51 -0.54
N GLU A 134 4.57 -12.44 -0.57
CA GLU A 134 4.71 -11.23 0.22
C GLU A 134 4.04 -11.29 1.60
N PHE A 135 3.07 -12.18 1.80
CA PHE A 135 2.14 -12.15 2.94
C PHE A 135 2.81 -12.20 4.31
N LYS A 136 3.86 -13.01 4.45
CA LYS A 136 4.59 -13.09 5.71
C LYS A 136 5.20 -11.73 6.05
N TYR A 137 5.78 -11.07 5.06
CA TYR A 137 6.39 -9.76 5.23
C TYR A 137 5.35 -8.66 5.48
N GLU A 138 4.20 -8.71 4.82
CA GLU A 138 3.07 -7.81 5.12
C GLU A 138 2.66 -7.88 6.60
N CYS A 139 2.48 -9.09 7.13
CA CYS A 139 2.19 -9.30 8.55
C CYS A 139 3.30 -8.72 9.46
N GLU A 140 4.56 -8.88 9.08
CA GLU A 140 5.70 -8.31 9.81
C GLU A 140 5.69 -6.77 9.78
N VAL A 141 5.38 -6.16 8.63
CA VAL A 141 5.23 -4.71 8.45
C VAL A 141 4.10 -4.18 9.34
N GLU A 142 2.91 -4.77 9.28
CA GLU A 142 1.76 -4.37 10.10
C GLU A 142 2.08 -4.46 11.60
N ALA A 143 2.71 -5.56 12.01
CA ALA A 143 3.11 -5.76 13.40
C ALA A 143 4.17 -4.74 13.84
N ARG A 144 5.09 -4.34 12.96
CA ARG A 144 6.09 -3.30 13.26
C ARG A 144 5.44 -1.92 13.37
N ILE A 145 4.46 -1.62 12.52
CA ILE A 145 3.66 -0.38 12.58
C ILE A 145 2.87 -0.30 13.89
N ALA A 146 2.20 -1.38 14.29
CA ALA A 146 1.45 -1.41 15.55
C ALA A 146 2.35 -1.12 16.76
N ARG A 147 3.55 -1.73 16.80
CA ARG A 147 4.57 -1.45 17.82
C ARG A 147 5.07 -0.02 17.74
N PHE A 148 5.33 0.50 16.55
CA PHE A 148 5.78 1.88 16.35
C PHE A 148 4.75 2.88 16.91
N ILE A 149 3.47 2.74 16.57
CA ILE A 149 2.39 3.61 17.06
C ILE A 149 2.36 3.61 18.60
N LEU A 150 2.40 2.43 19.22
CA LEU A 150 2.17 2.32 20.66
C LEU A 150 3.43 2.57 21.51
N ASN A 151 4.63 2.38 20.95
CA ASN A 151 5.89 2.52 21.68
C ASN A 151 6.69 3.76 21.31
N ASP A 152 6.77 4.08 20.01
CA ASP A 152 7.72 5.09 19.50
C ASP A 152 7.03 6.41 19.16
N TYR A 153 5.86 6.38 18.52
CA TYR A 153 5.10 7.59 18.19
C TYR A 153 4.73 8.39 19.46
N LYS A 154 4.37 7.71 20.55
CA LYS A 154 4.08 8.38 21.82
C LYS A 154 5.26 9.18 22.39
N LYS A 155 6.50 8.78 22.08
CA LYS A 155 7.71 9.48 22.52
C LYS A 155 7.92 10.79 21.75
N THR A 156 7.42 10.85 20.51
CA THR A 156 7.56 12.02 19.64
C THR A 156 6.35 12.95 19.70
N ASP A 157 5.18 12.45 20.11
CA ASP A 157 3.97 13.23 20.37
C ASP A 157 3.41 12.98 21.78
N PRO A 158 3.77 13.82 22.78
CA PRO A 158 3.24 13.71 24.15
C PRO A 158 1.72 13.85 24.25
N ILE A 159 1.07 14.49 23.26
CA ILE A 159 -0.40 14.64 23.24
C ILE A 159 -1.05 13.27 23.00
N PHE A 160 -0.41 12.40 22.21
CA PHE A 160 -0.89 11.04 21.99
C PHE A 160 -0.75 10.17 23.24
N GLU A 161 0.35 10.31 23.99
CA GLU A 161 0.51 9.61 25.27
C GLU A 161 -0.58 10.00 26.28
N GLU A 162 -0.82 11.31 26.43
CA GLU A 162 -1.91 11.82 27.27
C GLU A 162 -3.27 11.30 26.80
N PHE A 163 -3.51 11.31 25.48
CA PHE A 163 -4.75 10.78 24.90
C PHE A 163 -5.00 9.32 25.28
N ILE A 164 -4.00 8.44 25.16
CA ILE A 164 -4.11 7.03 25.59
C ILE A 164 -4.45 6.94 27.08
N HIS A 165 -3.79 7.73 27.92
CA HIS A 165 -4.02 7.74 29.37
C HIS A 165 -5.43 8.21 29.74
N THR A 166 -5.96 9.24 29.08
CA THR A 166 -7.34 9.71 29.32
C THR A 166 -8.40 8.66 28.97
N LYS A 167 -8.08 7.73 28.07
CA LYS A 167 -8.92 6.58 27.72
C LYS A 167 -8.80 5.42 28.71
N GLY A 168 -7.92 5.52 29.70
CA GLY A 168 -7.73 4.51 30.75
C GLY A 168 -6.90 3.30 30.31
N TYR A 169 -6.10 3.44 29.26
CA TYR A 169 -5.25 2.37 28.73
C TYR A 169 -3.77 2.64 28.98
N THR A 170 -2.95 1.60 28.78
CA THR A 170 -1.50 1.73 28.57
C THR A 170 -1.13 1.05 27.26
N SER A 171 -0.01 1.47 26.64
CA SER A 171 0.50 0.88 25.39
C SER A 171 0.67 -0.63 25.50
N GLU A 172 1.14 -1.12 26.65
CA GLU A 172 1.42 -2.53 26.92
C GLU A 172 0.13 -3.36 26.94
N VAL A 173 -0.92 -2.82 27.59
CA VAL A 173 -2.24 -3.46 27.63
C VAL A 173 -2.86 -3.51 26.23
N ILE A 174 -2.75 -2.42 25.46
CA ILE A 174 -3.26 -2.38 24.10
C ILE A 174 -2.53 -3.41 23.24
N LEU A 175 -1.19 -3.41 23.25
CA LEU A 175 -0.35 -4.35 22.50
C LEU A 175 -0.71 -5.81 22.83
N ALA A 176 -0.83 -6.16 24.11
CA ALA A 176 -1.21 -7.52 24.52
C ALA A 176 -2.59 -7.91 23.97
N ASN A 177 -3.56 -6.99 24.00
CA ASN A 177 -4.94 -7.26 23.58
C ASN A 177 -5.14 -7.32 22.06
N ILE A 178 -4.28 -6.67 21.27
CA ILE A 178 -4.33 -6.73 19.80
C ILE A 178 -3.45 -7.82 19.20
N SER A 179 -2.64 -8.49 20.03
CA SER A 179 -1.70 -9.52 19.58
C SER A 179 -2.31 -10.92 19.58
N GLU A 180 -1.94 -11.69 18.57
CA GLU A 180 -2.16 -13.14 18.51
C GLU A 180 -0.79 -13.80 18.32
N ASN A 181 -0.44 -14.74 19.20
CA ASN A 181 0.89 -15.38 19.21
C ASN A 181 2.03 -14.34 19.14
N ASP A 182 1.99 -13.32 20.01
CA ASP A 182 2.95 -12.21 20.09
C ASP A 182 3.08 -11.31 18.85
N THR A 183 2.16 -11.46 17.89
CA THR A 183 2.10 -10.64 16.67
C THR A 183 0.92 -9.66 16.75
N PRO A 184 1.17 -8.36 16.99
CA PRO A 184 0.12 -7.35 17.04
C PRO A 184 -0.52 -7.14 15.68
N SER A 185 -1.86 -7.01 15.65
CA SER A 185 -2.64 -6.79 14.44
C SER A 185 -3.25 -5.39 14.41
N LEU A 186 -3.05 -4.67 13.30
CA LEU A 186 -3.69 -3.37 13.05
C LEU A 186 -5.20 -3.50 12.88
N TYR A 187 -5.68 -4.63 12.36
CA TYR A 187 -7.11 -4.94 12.33
C TYR A 187 -7.71 -5.05 13.73
N ASN A 188 -7.02 -5.75 14.65
CA ASN A 188 -7.46 -5.82 16.04
C ASN A 188 -7.40 -4.46 16.74
N LEU A 189 -6.42 -3.59 16.41
CA LEU A 189 -6.38 -2.21 16.89
C LEU A 189 -7.62 -1.44 16.43
N TYR A 190 -7.96 -1.53 15.14
CA TYR A 190 -9.16 -0.91 14.58
C TYR A 190 -10.46 -1.41 15.24
N CYS A 191 -10.60 -2.73 15.42
CA CYS A 191 -11.82 -3.32 15.98
C CYS A 191 -12.00 -3.08 17.49
N LYS A 192 -10.92 -3.15 18.26
CA LYS A 192 -10.98 -3.10 19.74
C LYS A 192 -10.72 -1.71 20.31
N TYR A 193 -9.96 -0.88 19.60
CA TYR A 193 -9.51 0.43 20.06
C TYR A 193 -9.74 1.51 18.99
N ARG A 194 -10.99 1.60 18.54
CA ARG A 194 -11.43 2.49 17.47
C ARG A 194 -10.99 3.95 17.66
N ASP A 195 -11.08 4.47 18.87
CA ASP A 195 -10.66 5.83 19.22
C ASP A 195 -9.16 6.08 18.99
N ILE A 196 -8.31 5.06 19.23
CA ILE A 196 -6.87 5.14 19.01
C ILE A 196 -6.57 5.10 17.52
N TYR A 197 -7.25 4.22 16.78
CA TYR A 197 -7.17 4.20 15.33
C TYR A 197 -7.60 5.56 14.74
N ASP A 198 -8.73 6.12 15.17
CA ASP A 198 -9.30 7.36 14.60
C ASP A 198 -8.49 8.62 14.96
N TYR A 199 -7.52 8.51 15.87
CA TYR A 199 -6.53 9.56 16.13
C TYR A 199 -5.62 9.81 14.92
N PHE A 200 -5.36 8.79 14.11
CA PHE A 200 -4.39 8.83 13.02
C PHE A 200 -5.05 9.02 11.65
N ASP A 201 -4.28 9.57 10.71
CA ASP A 201 -4.61 9.47 9.30
C ASP A 201 -4.69 7.98 8.92
N ASP A 202 -5.61 7.64 8.03
CA ASP A 202 -5.84 6.26 7.63
C ASP A 202 -4.78 5.76 6.62
N TRP A 203 -3.85 6.60 6.20
CA TRP A 203 -2.66 6.21 5.45
C TRP A 203 -1.42 6.10 6.34
N ILE A 204 -0.53 5.19 5.98
CA ILE A 204 0.78 5.01 6.60
C ILE A 204 1.80 4.85 5.47
N LEU A 205 2.90 5.61 5.53
CA LEU A 205 4.00 5.49 4.58
C LEU A 205 5.17 4.77 5.25
N VAL A 206 5.61 3.68 4.63
CA VAL A 206 6.83 2.98 4.98
C VAL A 206 7.94 3.49 4.07
N LYS A 207 9.10 3.85 4.64
CA LYS A 207 10.30 4.15 3.87
C LYS A 207 11.34 3.05 4.10
N SER A 208 12.19 2.83 3.11
CA SER A 208 13.24 1.82 3.17
C SER A 208 14.63 2.46 3.20
N ASN A 209 15.63 1.66 3.57
CA ASN A 209 17.02 2.02 3.37
C ASN A 209 17.36 2.09 1.86
N ALA A 210 18.54 2.60 1.52
CA ALA A 210 18.94 2.83 0.12
C ALA A 210 18.93 1.56 -0.76
N ASN A 211 19.10 0.38 -0.14
CA ASN A 211 19.14 -0.90 -0.83
C ASN A 211 17.79 -1.63 -0.82
N HIS A 212 16.74 -1.00 -0.29
CA HIS A 212 15.41 -1.60 -0.19
C HIS A 212 15.36 -2.95 0.54
N THR A 213 16.22 -3.18 1.53
CA THR A 213 16.24 -4.44 2.29
C THR A 213 15.53 -4.34 3.63
N GLU A 214 15.49 -3.13 4.22
CA GLU A 214 14.94 -2.90 5.56
C GLU A 214 14.13 -1.62 5.61
N ILE A 215 13.13 -1.59 6.50
CA ILE A 215 12.37 -0.38 6.83
C ILE A 215 13.28 0.59 7.60
N SER A 216 13.47 1.78 7.04
CA SER A 216 14.24 2.87 7.64
C SER A 216 13.37 3.79 8.48
N GLU A 217 12.14 4.04 8.05
CA GLU A 217 11.20 4.95 8.71
C GLU A 217 9.76 4.46 8.54
N ILE A 218 8.94 4.63 9.57
CA ILE A 218 7.49 4.47 9.51
C ILE A 218 6.89 5.84 9.77
N VAL A 219 6.18 6.38 8.78
CA VAL A 219 5.55 7.69 8.88
C VAL A 219 4.06 7.51 9.12
N VAL A 220 3.65 7.87 10.33
CA VAL A 220 2.24 7.96 10.75
C VAL A 220 1.96 9.43 11.08
N LYS A 221 0.83 9.97 10.61
CA LYS A 221 0.42 11.35 10.91
C LYS A 221 -0.87 11.31 11.73
N LYS A 222 -1.04 12.30 12.61
CA LYS A 222 -2.33 12.54 13.26
C LYS A 222 -3.38 12.91 12.21
N LYS A 223 -4.61 12.46 12.40
CA LYS A 223 -5.74 12.80 11.53
C LYS A 223 -5.96 14.32 11.55
N MET A 224 -6.07 14.89 10.36
CA MET A 224 -6.39 16.30 10.15
C MET A 224 -7.73 16.42 9.41
N ASP A 225 -8.36 17.60 9.46
CA ASP A 225 -9.60 17.89 8.73
C ASP A 225 -9.42 17.71 7.21
N VAL A 226 -8.23 18.07 6.71
CA VAL A 226 -7.84 17.91 5.32
C VAL A 226 -6.69 16.91 5.25
N HIS A 227 -6.87 15.86 4.45
CA HIS A 227 -5.83 14.88 4.18
C HIS A 227 -4.64 15.54 3.47
N ILE A 228 -3.45 15.14 3.89
CA ILE A 228 -2.21 15.46 3.18
C ILE A 228 -1.78 14.18 2.50
N GLU A 229 -1.63 14.19 1.18
CA GLU A 229 -1.17 13.05 0.38
C GLU A 229 0.21 12.55 0.84
N THR A 230 0.43 11.23 0.81
CA THR A 230 1.68 10.60 1.28
C THR A 230 2.93 11.04 0.53
N CYS A 231 2.82 11.55 -0.70
CA CYS A 231 3.95 12.13 -1.43
C CYS A 231 4.56 13.38 -0.77
N LYS A 232 3.87 13.96 0.24
CA LYS A 232 4.33 15.13 1.00
C LYS A 232 4.85 14.77 2.40
N TRP A 233 5.01 13.48 2.74
CA TRP A 233 5.19 13.01 4.11
C TRP A 233 6.62 12.86 4.63
#